data_AF-A0A7S1TXF3-F1
#
_entry.id   AF-A0A7S1TXF3-F1
#
_cell.length_a   1.000
_cell.length_b   1.000
_cell.length_c   1.000
_cell.angle_alpha   90.00
_cell.angle_beta   90.00
_cell.angle_gamma   90.00
#
_symmetry.space_group_name_H-M   'P 1'
#
loop_
_entity.id
_entity.type
_entity.pdbx_description
1 polymer ?
#
loop_
_entity_poly.entity_id
_entity_poly.type
_entity_poly.pdbx_seq_one_letter_code
_entity_poly.pdbx_strand_id
1 'polypeptide(L)'
;MSSGTLKEKLSALFLMAAALGFGAIWSMHFVGMMAMEAFHPDGTRVAIRYHIVKTMLSAIYCFVCVFAGLWISCYDRFFISENSAEQLYTDVLQREWSLKTMKRSKNQMKCIAIFKDLQHLFVGGCITAVGVCLMHYEGMRAMEFKMKMELDTAIVVVSAVIAVTAACAAFWIIFRLLVWYRNETLRLGTLPPVISRRRLERAPPANHTSLFIR
;
A
#
# COMPACT_ATOMS: atom_id res chain seq x y z
N MET A 1 -16.92 3.21 14.74
CA MET A 1 -16.83 3.52 13.29
C MET A 1 -17.48 2.39 12.51
N SER A 2 -18.24 2.71 11.46
CA SER A 2 -19.13 1.80 10.71
C SER A 2 -18.51 0.40 10.53
N SER A 3 -19.19 -0.63 11.04
CA SER A 3 -18.87 -2.03 10.77
C SER A 3 -19.18 -2.29 9.30
N GLY A 4 -18.28 -1.87 8.42
CA GLY A 4 -18.44 -2.07 7.00
C GLY A 4 -18.67 -3.55 6.74
N THR A 5 -19.75 -3.86 6.03
CA THR A 5 -20.14 -5.25 5.78
C THR A 5 -18.97 -5.99 5.13
N LEU A 6 -18.83 -7.31 5.34
CA LEU A 6 -17.75 -8.10 4.73
C LEU A 6 -17.65 -7.84 3.20
N LYS A 7 -18.79 -7.58 2.57
CA LYS A 7 -18.92 -7.17 1.17
C LYS A 7 -18.20 -5.86 0.84
N GLU A 8 -18.26 -4.84 1.69
CA GLU A 8 -17.55 -3.56 1.49
C GLU A 8 -16.03 -3.70 1.60
N LYS A 9 -15.55 -4.55 2.53
CA LYS A 9 -14.11 -4.82 2.64
C LYS A 9 -13.60 -5.61 1.44
N LEU A 10 -14.36 -6.61 1.00
CA LEU A 10 -14.08 -7.38 -0.21
C LEU A 10 -14.14 -6.51 -1.46
N SER A 11 -15.10 -5.59 -1.58
CA SER A 11 -15.21 -4.72 -2.74
C SER A 11 -14.04 -3.73 -2.82
N ALA A 12 -13.61 -3.18 -1.69
CA ALA A 12 -12.41 -2.35 -1.64
C ALA A 12 -11.15 -3.14 -2.05
N LEU A 13 -11.00 -4.37 -1.55
CA LEU A 13 -9.87 -5.24 -1.94
C LEU A 13 -9.88 -5.59 -3.41
N PHE A 14 -11.06 -5.90 -3.96
CA PHE A 14 -11.23 -6.16 -5.38
C PHE A 14 -10.84 -4.94 -6.23
N LEU A 15 -11.30 -3.74 -5.85
CA LEU A 15 -10.96 -2.49 -6.55
C LEU A 15 -9.45 -2.20 -6.51
N MET A 16 -8.81 -2.38 -5.35
CA MET A 16 -7.36 -2.21 -5.21
C MET A 16 -6.60 -3.22 -6.07
N ALA A 17 -7.01 -4.50 -6.05
CA ALA A 17 -6.39 -5.53 -6.86
C ALA A 17 -6.59 -5.30 -8.36
N ALA A 18 -7.75 -4.80 -8.78
CA ALA A 18 -8.03 -4.49 -10.18
C ALA A 18 -7.18 -3.30 -10.65
N ALA A 19 -7.09 -2.23 -9.85
CA ALA A 19 -6.29 -1.05 -10.16
C ALA A 19 -4.80 -1.39 -10.25
N LEU A 20 -4.27 -2.13 -9.27
CA LEU A 20 -2.85 -2.53 -9.26
C LEU A 20 -2.54 -3.61 -10.31
N GLY A 21 -3.34 -4.67 -10.38
CA GLY A 21 -3.14 -5.80 -11.28
C GLY A 21 -3.37 -5.43 -12.73
N PHE A 22 -4.59 -5.00 -13.10
CA PHE A 22 -4.91 -4.69 -14.49
C PHE A 22 -4.37 -3.33 -14.93
N GLY A 23 -4.49 -2.30 -14.08
CA GLY A 23 -4.06 -0.94 -14.44
C GLY A 23 -2.55 -0.75 -14.37
N ALA A 24 -1.97 -0.88 -13.18
CA ALA A 24 -0.59 -0.49 -12.94
C ALA A 24 0.45 -1.52 -13.44
N ILE A 25 0.19 -2.81 -13.28
CA ILE A 25 1.12 -3.87 -13.67
C ILE A 25 0.84 -4.30 -15.11
N TRP A 26 -0.37 -4.81 -15.39
CA TRP A 26 -0.62 -5.49 -16.65
C TRP A 26 -0.70 -4.53 -17.85
N SER A 27 -1.56 -3.52 -17.77
CA SER A 27 -1.77 -2.56 -18.86
C SER A 27 -0.49 -1.77 -19.16
N MET A 28 0.17 -1.23 -18.13
CA MET A 28 1.41 -0.47 -18.29
C MET A 28 2.48 -1.27 -19.05
N HIS A 29 2.68 -2.55 -18.71
CA HIS A 29 3.68 -3.37 -19.37
C HIS A 29 3.34 -3.62 -20.85
N PHE A 30 2.10 -4.01 -21.18
CA PHE A 30 1.72 -4.30 -22.56
C PHE A 30 1.69 -3.04 -23.43
N VAL A 31 1.16 -1.94 -22.92
CA VAL A 31 1.21 -0.64 -23.61
C VAL A 31 2.66 -0.20 -23.81
N GLY A 32 3.52 -0.40 -22.80
CA GLY A 32 4.96 -0.13 -22.92
C GLY A 32 5.65 -0.99 -23.97
N MET A 33 5.29 -2.28 -24.10
CA MET A 33 5.85 -3.16 -25.13
C MET A 33 5.35 -2.84 -26.54
N MET A 34 4.11 -2.36 -26.69
CA MET A 34 3.59 -1.88 -27.98
C MET A 34 4.32 -0.64 -28.49
N ALA A 35 5.02 0.09 -27.63
CA ALA A 35 5.83 1.23 -28.04
C ALA A 35 7.13 0.81 -28.75
N MET A 36 7.54 -0.46 -28.66
CA MET A 36 8.75 -0.95 -29.33
C MET A 36 8.47 -1.27 -30.79
N GLU A 37 9.18 -0.59 -31.70
CA GLU A 37 9.20 -0.92 -33.12
C GLU A 37 10.38 -1.87 -33.41
N ALA A 38 10.08 -3.07 -33.91
CA ALA A 38 11.09 -4.01 -34.36
C ALA A 38 11.35 -3.82 -35.86
N PHE A 39 12.61 -3.73 -36.24
CA PHE A 39 13.04 -3.63 -37.64
C PHE A 39 13.79 -4.91 -38.02
N HIS A 40 13.49 -5.46 -39.19
CA HIS A 40 14.33 -6.49 -39.79
C HIS A 40 15.67 -5.88 -40.24
N PRO A 41 16.72 -6.70 -40.43
CA PRO A 41 18.02 -6.24 -40.93
C PRO A 41 17.96 -5.52 -42.29
N ASP A 42 16.87 -5.72 -43.04
CA ASP A 42 16.57 -5.07 -44.32
C ASP A 42 15.88 -3.70 -44.19
N GLY A 43 15.65 -3.23 -42.96
CA GLY A 43 14.97 -1.96 -42.66
C GLY A 43 13.45 -2.02 -42.70
N THR A 44 12.85 -3.18 -42.96
CA THR A 44 11.38 -3.33 -42.95
C THR A 44 10.84 -3.43 -41.52
N ARG A 45 9.68 -2.83 -41.27
CA ARG A 45 9.02 -2.86 -39.96
C ARG A 45 8.34 -4.21 -39.74
N VAL A 46 8.63 -4.85 -38.62
CA VAL A 46 7.99 -6.11 -38.21
C VAL A 46 6.90 -5.80 -37.20
N ALA A 47 5.66 -5.98 -37.61
CA ALA A 47 4.53 -5.86 -36.69
C ALA A 47 4.59 -7.02 -35.68
N ILE A 48 4.85 -6.69 -34.40
CA ILE A 48 4.77 -7.63 -33.29
C ILE A 48 3.28 -7.90 -33.02
N ARG A 49 2.83 -9.12 -33.32
CA ARG A 49 1.47 -9.56 -33.01
C ARG A 49 1.44 -10.26 -31.67
N TYR A 50 0.32 -10.18 -30.98
CA TYR A 50 0.12 -10.81 -29.67
C TYR A 50 -1.01 -11.82 -29.73
N HIS A 51 -0.77 -13.01 -29.19
CA HIS A 51 -1.82 -14.00 -29.05
C HIS A 51 -2.76 -13.60 -27.90
N ILE A 52 -3.97 -13.16 -28.25
CA ILE A 52 -4.96 -12.59 -27.31
C ILE A 52 -5.17 -13.49 -26.08
N VAL A 53 -5.28 -14.81 -26.27
CA VAL A 53 -5.52 -15.74 -25.16
C VAL A 53 -4.38 -15.74 -24.14
N LYS A 54 -3.11 -15.72 -24.59
CA LYS A 54 -1.96 -15.73 -23.69
C LYS A 54 -1.83 -14.39 -22.95
N THR A 55 -2.07 -13.31 -23.67
CA THR A 55 -2.12 -11.95 -23.11
C THR A 55 -3.20 -11.82 -22.02
N MET A 56 -4.40 -12.36 -22.24
CA MET A 56 -5.47 -12.32 -21.24
C MET A 56 -5.21 -13.27 -20.07
N LEU A 57 -4.65 -14.46 -20.31
CA LEU A 57 -4.24 -15.37 -19.23
C LEU A 57 -3.20 -14.73 -18.31
N SER A 58 -2.22 -14.02 -18.87
CA SER A 58 -1.22 -13.27 -18.08
C SER A 58 -1.88 -12.20 -17.18
N ALA A 59 -2.95 -11.55 -17.66
CA ALA A 59 -3.73 -10.58 -16.89
C ALA A 59 -4.44 -11.25 -15.71
N ILE A 60 -5.06 -12.40 -15.96
CA ILE A 60 -5.80 -13.17 -14.96
C ILE A 60 -4.85 -13.67 -13.86
N TYR A 61 -3.71 -14.26 -14.23
CA TYR A 61 -2.71 -14.70 -13.26
C TYR A 61 -2.20 -13.54 -12.41
N CYS A 62 -1.88 -12.40 -13.04
CA CYS A 62 -1.47 -11.19 -12.33
C CYS A 62 -2.53 -10.75 -11.31
N PHE A 63 -3.78 -10.63 -11.75
CA PHE A 63 -4.89 -10.16 -10.91
C PHE A 63 -5.11 -11.09 -9.71
N VAL A 64 -5.15 -12.40 -9.94
CA VAL A 64 -5.36 -13.40 -8.88
C VAL A 64 -4.24 -13.35 -7.84
N CYS A 65 -2.97 -13.28 -8.29
CA CYS A 65 -1.82 -13.17 -7.39
C CYS A 65 -1.82 -11.86 -6.60
N VAL A 66 -2.09 -10.71 -7.24
CA VAL A 66 -2.19 -9.42 -6.56
C VAL A 66 -3.33 -9.42 -5.54
N PHE A 67 -4.49 -9.96 -5.91
CA PHE A 67 -5.64 -10.07 -5.01
C PHE A 67 -5.31 -10.95 -3.79
N ALA A 68 -4.71 -12.12 -4.00
CA ALA A 68 -4.28 -13.01 -2.92
C ALA A 68 -3.21 -12.37 -2.03
N GLY A 69 -2.25 -11.66 -2.62
CA GLY A 69 -1.19 -10.95 -1.89
C GLY A 69 -1.74 -9.84 -1.00
N LEU A 70 -2.68 -9.03 -1.52
CA LEU A 70 -3.39 -8.00 -0.76
C LEU A 70 -4.27 -8.62 0.32
N TRP A 71 -5.02 -9.68 -0.02
CA TRP A 71 -5.88 -10.41 0.92
C TRP A 71 -5.08 -10.89 2.12
N ILE A 72 -3.97 -11.60 1.90
CA ILE A 72 -3.09 -12.12 2.97
C ILE A 72 -2.48 -10.98 3.79
N SER A 73 -2.03 -9.91 3.14
CA SER A 73 -1.42 -8.77 3.83
C SER A 73 -2.44 -8.02 4.70
N CYS A 74 -3.72 -8.03 4.33
CA CYS A 74 -4.80 -7.43 5.12
C CYS A 74 -5.18 -8.25 6.36
N TYR A 75 -4.81 -9.54 6.44
CA TYR A 75 -4.96 -10.33 7.67
C TYR A 75 -3.87 -10.05 8.71
N ASP A 76 -2.92 -9.15 8.43
CA ASP A 76 -1.84 -8.87 9.36
C ASP A 76 -2.37 -8.47 10.75
N ARG A 77 -1.78 -9.11 11.76
CA ARG A 77 -2.26 -9.12 13.15
C ARG A 77 -2.35 -7.73 13.77
N PHE A 78 -1.68 -6.75 13.17
CA PHE A 78 -1.69 -5.35 13.57
C PHE A 78 -3.10 -4.73 13.52
N PHE A 79 -3.93 -5.04 12.51
CA PHE A 79 -5.30 -4.51 12.44
C PHE A 79 -6.27 -5.16 13.45
N ILE A 80 -6.06 -6.44 13.77
CA ILE A 80 -6.78 -7.11 14.86
C ILE A 80 -6.35 -6.51 16.20
N SER A 81 -5.06 -6.24 16.35
CA SER A 81 -4.49 -5.59 17.53
C SER A 81 -4.94 -4.14 17.68
N GLU A 82 -5.21 -3.37 16.62
CA GLU A 82 -5.66 -1.99 16.72
C GLU A 82 -7.10 -1.92 17.28
N ASN A 83 -8.01 -2.79 16.82
CA ASN A 83 -9.36 -2.91 17.41
C ASN A 83 -9.35 -3.45 18.85
N SER A 84 -8.49 -4.42 19.16
CA SER A 84 -8.31 -4.91 20.54
C SER A 84 -7.57 -3.90 21.43
N ALA A 85 -6.69 -3.08 20.85
CA ALA A 85 -5.97 -2.02 21.55
C ALA A 85 -6.82 -0.77 21.74
N GLU A 86 -7.81 -0.49 20.89
CA GLU A 86 -8.79 0.58 21.09
C GLU A 86 -9.71 0.25 22.28
N GLN A 87 -10.13 -1.03 22.38
CA GLN A 87 -10.80 -1.59 23.58
C GLN A 87 -9.91 -1.51 24.84
N LEU A 88 -8.61 -1.81 24.70
CA LEU A 88 -7.66 -1.70 25.80
C LEU A 88 -7.30 -0.23 26.13
N TYR A 89 -7.39 0.69 25.17
CA TYR A 89 -7.06 2.12 25.30
C TYR A 89 -8.15 2.86 26.07
N THR A 90 -9.42 2.49 25.91
CA THR A 90 -10.50 2.91 26.82
C THR A 90 -10.28 2.39 28.23
N ASP A 91 -9.79 1.16 28.39
CA ASP A 91 -9.48 0.58 29.72
C ASP A 91 -8.21 1.16 30.38
N VAL A 92 -7.22 1.60 29.58
CA VAL A 92 -5.92 2.13 30.05
C VAL A 92 -5.94 3.66 30.21
N LEU A 93 -6.76 4.42 29.46
CA LEU A 93 -7.01 5.83 29.77
C LEU A 93 -7.66 5.99 31.16
N GLN A 94 -8.39 4.97 31.61
CA GLN A 94 -8.93 4.82 32.96
C GLN A 94 -7.83 4.51 34.01
N ARG A 95 -6.63 4.16 33.55
CA ARG A 95 -5.48 3.70 34.32
C ARG A 95 -4.23 4.55 34.04
N GLU A 96 -4.42 5.86 34.22
CA GLU A 96 -3.41 6.76 34.79
C GLU A 96 -2.29 7.33 33.88
N TRP A 97 -1.96 8.61 34.07
CA TRP A 97 -0.83 9.06 34.93
C TRP A 97 0.58 8.40 34.77
N SER A 98 0.75 7.33 33.98
CA SER A 98 1.99 6.64 33.60
C SER A 98 2.72 7.30 32.40
N LEU A 99 2.38 8.55 32.13
CA LEU A 99 2.77 9.28 30.92
C LEU A 99 4.18 9.91 30.99
N LYS A 100 4.79 10.00 32.19
CA LYS A 100 6.10 10.65 32.37
C LYS A 100 7.30 9.77 32.00
N THR A 101 7.16 8.46 32.07
CA THR A 101 8.24 7.48 31.76
C THR A 101 8.31 7.14 30.25
N MET A 102 7.27 7.49 29.48
CA MET A 102 7.05 7.08 28.09
C MET A 102 7.68 7.99 27.01
N LYS A 103 8.12 9.21 27.33
CA LYS A 103 8.50 10.22 26.32
C LYS A 103 9.88 9.98 25.69
N ARG A 104 10.83 9.34 26.41
CA ARG A 104 12.20 9.03 25.92
C ARG A 104 12.30 7.70 25.16
N SER A 105 11.30 6.82 25.31
CA SER A 105 11.18 5.53 24.63
C SER A 105 10.23 5.54 23.41
N LYS A 106 9.63 6.70 23.09
CA LYS A 106 8.65 6.79 21.98
C LYS A 106 9.25 6.49 20.60
N ASN A 107 10.50 6.86 20.32
CA ASN A 107 11.12 6.59 19.02
C ASN A 107 11.66 5.15 18.92
N GLN A 108 12.11 4.57 20.03
CA GLN A 108 12.56 3.17 20.05
C GLN A 108 11.38 2.18 19.93
N MET A 109 10.26 2.46 20.60
CA MET A 109 9.03 1.68 20.46
C MET A 109 8.45 1.72 19.04
N LYS A 110 8.56 2.87 18.36
CA LYS A 110 8.16 3.02 16.95
C LYS A 110 8.98 2.12 16.02
N CYS A 111 10.30 2.12 16.17
CA CYS A 111 11.18 1.28 15.35
C CYS A 111 10.87 -0.21 15.55
N ILE A 112 10.67 -0.65 16.79
CA ILE A 112 10.36 -2.04 17.08
C ILE A 112 8.98 -2.42 16.53
N ALA A 113 7.99 -1.53 16.58
CA ALA A 113 6.66 -1.77 16.02
C ALA A 113 6.62 -1.86 14.49
N ILE A 114 7.51 -1.13 13.79
CA ILE A 114 7.61 -1.15 12.31
C ILE A 114 8.14 -2.49 11.77
N PHE A 115 8.97 -3.19 12.55
CA PHE A 115 9.61 -4.45 12.16
C PHE A 115 9.01 -5.70 12.82
N LYS A 116 7.95 -5.55 13.62
CA LYS A 116 7.30 -6.69 14.30
C LYS A 116 6.22 -7.33 13.42
N ASP A 117 6.28 -8.66 13.28
CA ASP A 117 5.32 -9.52 12.57
C ASP A 117 5.23 -9.29 11.04
N LEU A 118 6.36 -9.14 10.35
CA LEU A 118 6.41 -8.91 8.88
C LEU A 118 6.03 -10.12 8.01
N GLN A 119 5.76 -11.29 8.61
CA GLN A 119 5.60 -12.54 7.87
C GLN A 119 4.45 -12.48 6.86
N HIS A 120 3.29 -11.91 7.23
CA HIS A 120 2.14 -11.79 6.32
C HIS A 120 2.41 -10.85 5.16
N LEU A 121 3.12 -9.74 5.42
CA LEU A 121 3.52 -8.77 4.40
C LEU A 121 4.55 -9.38 3.44
N PHE A 122 5.50 -10.16 3.99
CA PHE A 122 6.49 -10.86 3.19
C PHE A 122 5.83 -11.91 2.28
N VAL A 123 4.95 -12.76 2.84
CA VAL A 123 4.20 -13.77 2.09
C VAL A 123 3.33 -13.11 1.02
N GLY A 124 2.59 -12.05 1.35
CA GLY A 124 1.78 -11.30 0.40
C GLY A 124 2.61 -10.64 -0.71
N GLY A 125 3.79 -10.10 -0.36
CA GLY A 125 4.75 -9.53 -1.30
C GLY A 125 5.32 -10.57 -2.26
N CYS A 126 5.72 -11.74 -1.76
CA CYS A 126 6.19 -12.86 -2.59
C CYS A 126 5.13 -13.33 -3.58
N ILE A 127 3.88 -13.50 -3.14
CA ILE A 127 2.77 -13.93 -4.02
C ILE A 127 2.53 -12.88 -5.12
N THR A 128 2.57 -11.60 -4.75
CA THR A 128 2.42 -10.51 -5.72
C THR A 128 3.57 -10.49 -6.73
N ALA A 129 4.81 -10.70 -6.27
CA ALA A 129 5.98 -10.77 -7.14
C ALA A 129 5.93 -11.97 -8.11
N VAL A 130 5.40 -13.11 -7.67
CA VAL A 130 5.13 -14.24 -8.57
C VAL A 130 4.13 -13.84 -9.66
N GLY A 131 3.05 -13.13 -9.30
CA GLY A 131 2.09 -12.58 -10.26
C GLY A 131 2.74 -11.66 -11.29
N VAL A 132 3.61 -10.76 -10.85
CA VAL A 132 4.39 -9.85 -11.72
C VAL A 132 5.30 -10.65 -12.65
N CYS A 133 6.05 -11.63 -12.14
CA CYS A 133 6.95 -12.45 -12.95
C CYS A 133 6.18 -13.28 -13.99
N LEU A 134 5.12 -13.97 -13.57
CA LEU A 134 4.26 -14.75 -14.48
C LEU A 134 3.73 -13.86 -15.60
N MET A 135 3.22 -12.70 -15.24
CA MET A 135 2.69 -11.74 -16.19
C MET A 135 3.76 -11.21 -17.16
N HIS A 136 4.95 -10.90 -16.66
CA HIS A 136 6.06 -10.38 -17.45
C HIS A 136 6.59 -11.40 -18.46
N TYR A 137 6.90 -12.63 -18.01
CA TYR A 137 7.49 -13.63 -18.90
C TYR A 137 6.45 -14.29 -19.81
N GLU A 138 5.24 -14.60 -19.33
CA GLU A 138 4.18 -15.07 -20.23
C GLU A 138 3.72 -13.97 -21.19
N GLY A 139 3.76 -12.71 -20.76
CA GLY A 139 3.50 -11.56 -21.64
C GLY A 139 4.51 -11.47 -22.79
N MET A 140 5.80 -11.66 -22.50
CA MET A 140 6.83 -11.75 -23.55
C MET A 140 6.65 -12.97 -24.45
N ARG A 141 6.27 -14.13 -23.90
CA ARG A 141 5.97 -15.34 -24.69
C ARG A 141 4.67 -15.26 -25.50
N ALA A 142 3.83 -14.27 -25.24
CA ALA A 142 2.64 -13.99 -26.03
C ALA A 142 2.96 -13.28 -27.36
N MET A 143 4.17 -12.73 -27.50
CA MET A 143 4.64 -12.12 -28.75
C MET A 143 4.89 -13.20 -29.81
N GLU A 144 4.16 -13.11 -30.91
CA GLU A 144 4.34 -13.96 -32.08
C GLU A 144 5.37 -13.30 -33.00
N PHE A 145 6.64 -13.60 -32.77
CA PHE A 145 7.75 -13.12 -33.59
C PHE A 145 8.42 -14.30 -34.29
N LYS A 146 8.70 -14.17 -35.60
CA LYS A 146 9.28 -15.25 -36.43
C LYS A 146 10.79 -15.50 -36.20
N MET A 147 11.34 -15.05 -35.07
CA MET A 147 12.74 -15.31 -34.69
C MET A 147 12.80 -16.03 -33.34
N LYS A 148 13.86 -16.82 -33.12
CA LYS A 148 14.08 -17.53 -31.86
C LYS A 148 14.30 -16.53 -30.74
N MET A 149 13.38 -16.51 -29.77
CA MET A 149 13.51 -15.76 -28.52
C MET A 149 14.09 -16.70 -27.47
N GLU A 150 15.32 -16.45 -27.04
CA GLU A 150 15.96 -17.19 -25.94
C GLU A 150 15.87 -16.38 -24.65
N LEU A 151 15.43 -17.02 -23.57
CA LEU A 151 15.38 -16.44 -22.24
C LEU A 151 16.70 -16.74 -21.53
N ASP A 152 17.49 -15.71 -21.23
CA ASP A 152 18.62 -15.88 -20.35
C ASP A 152 18.12 -16.12 -18.91
N THR A 153 18.34 -17.34 -18.43
CA THR A 153 17.87 -17.76 -17.11
C THR A 153 18.53 -16.95 -15.98
N ALA A 154 19.76 -16.48 -16.17
CA ALA A 154 20.45 -15.66 -15.17
C ALA A 154 19.76 -14.31 -15.00
N ILE A 155 19.43 -13.65 -16.11
CA ILE A 155 18.73 -12.36 -16.09
C ILE A 155 17.33 -12.54 -15.49
N VAL A 156 16.62 -13.60 -15.87
CA VAL A 156 15.29 -13.93 -15.34
C VAL A 156 15.32 -14.02 -13.81
N VAL A 157 16.27 -14.77 -13.25
CA VAL A 157 16.41 -14.93 -11.79
C VAL A 157 16.71 -13.59 -11.11
N VAL A 158 17.61 -12.78 -11.68
CA VAL A 158 17.94 -11.46 -11.13
C VAL A 158 16.72 -10.54 -11.11
N SER A 159 15.96 -10.46 -12.19
CA SER A 159 14.73 -9.66 -12.23
C SER A 159 13.65 -10.20 -11.30
N ALA A 160 13.55 -11.51 -11.09
CA ALA A 160 12.62 -12.08 -10.12
C ALA A 160 12.97 -11.68 -8.68
N VAL A 161 14.26 -11.64 -8.33
CA VAL A 161 14.72 -11.14 -7.01
C VAL A 161 14.38 -9.66 -6.85
N ILE A 162 14.57 -8.85 -7.90
CA ILE A 162 14.17 -7.43 -7.88
C ILE A 162 12.65 -7.29 -7.69
N ALA A 163 11.85 -8.09 -8.39
CA ALA A 163 10.40 -8.06 -8.24
C ALA A 163 9.96 -8.42 -6.82
N VAL A 164 10.56 -9.44 -6.18
CA VAL A 164 10.26 -9.83 -4.80
C VAL A 164 10.62 -8.71 -3.83
N THR A 165 11.84 -8.18 -3.93
CA THR A 165 12.29 -7.10 -3.03
C THR A 165 11.45 -5.84 -3.18
N ALA A 166 11.09 -5.45 -4.41
CA ALA A 166 10.22 -4.31 -4.70
C ALA A 166 8.79 -4.53 -4.17
N ALA A 167 8.20 -5.71 -4.37
CA ALA A 167 6.85 -6.02 -3.89
C ALA A 167 6.78 -6.03 -2.37
N CYS A 168 7.75 -6.67 -1.69
CA CYS A 168 7.85 -6.65 -0.24
C CYS A 168 8.04 -5.22 0.30
N ALA A 169 8.88 -4.40 -0.34
CA ALA A 169 9.08 -3.00 0.04
C ALA A 169 7.79 -2.17 -0.14
N ALA A 170 7.08 -2.36 -1.25
CA ALA A 170 5.82 -1.66 -1.51
C ALA A 170 4.77 -1.99 -0.44
N PHE A 171 4.63 -3.27 -0.08
CA PHE A 171 3.66 -3.69 0.94
C PHE A 171 4.07 -3.19 2.33
N TRP A 172 5.37 -3.21 2.66
CA TRP A 172 5.87 -2.61 3.88
C TRP A 172 5.55 -1.10 3.96
N ILE A 173 5.71 -0.36 2.87
CA ILE A 173 5.39 1.07 2.82
C ILE A 173 3.88 1.29 3.01
N ILE A 174 3.03 0.60 2.26
CA ILE A 174 1.58 0.82 2.25
C ILE A 174 0.96 0.44 3.61
N PHE A 175 1.31 -0.72 4.16
CA PHE A 175 0.65 -1.24 5.37
C PHE A 175 1.28 -0.73 6.68
N ARG A 176 2.57 -0.36 6.70
CA ARG A 176 3.23 0.11 7.92
C ARG A 176 3.62 1.59 7.86
N LEU A 177 4.40 1.99 6.86
CA LEU A 177 4.92 3.35 6.79
C LEU A 177 3.81 4.40 6.62
N LEU A 178 2.83 4.12 5.77
CA LEU A 178 1.78 5.08 5.42
C LEU A 178 0.75 5.27 6.54
N VAL A 179 0.44 4.20 7.29
CA VAL A 179 -0.39 4.27 8.50
C VAL A 179 0.26 5.17 9.55
N TRP A 180 1.58 5.07 9.70
CA TRP A 180 2.35 5.86 10.64
C TRP A 180 2.42 7.35 10.26
N TYR A 181 2.55 7.67 8.97
CA TYR A 181 2.74 9.04 8.48
C TYR A 181 1.42 9.81 8.23
N ARG A 182 0.26 9.17 8.42
CA ARG A 182 -1.07 9.75 8.16
C ARG A 182 -1.40 10.99 9.02
N ASN A 183 -0.63 11.28 10.07
CA ASN A 183 -1.07 12.23 11.09
C ASN A 183 -0.75 13.71 10.82
N GLU A 184 0.23 14.10 9.99
CA GLU A 184 0.61 15.54 9.94
C GLU A 184 0.96 16.14 8.55
N THR A 185 1.35 15.37 7.53
CA THR A 185 2.06 15.96 6.37
C THR A 185 1.39 15.82 5.00
N LEU A 186 0.35 14.98 4.83
CA LEU A 186 -0.34 14.82 3.54
C LEU A 186 -1.54 15.77 3.35
N ARG A 187 -1.82 16.63 4.33
CA ARG A 187 -2.72 17.80 4.18
C ARG A 187 -1.99 19.02 3.62
N LEU A 188 -0.87 18.84 2.92
CA LEU A 188 -0.10 19.97 2.35
C LEU A 188 -0.84 20.76 1.25
N GLY A 189 -2.04 20.31 0.82
CA GLY A 189 -2.95 21.04 -0.06
C GLY A 189 -4.26 21.51 0.60
N THR A 190 -4.48 21.24 1.89
CA THR A 190 -5.64 21.75 2.63
C THR A 190 -5.13 22.57 3.81
N LEU A 191 -5.11 23.89 3.60
CA LEU A 191 -4.86 24.88 4.64
C LEU A 191 -5.62 24.54 5.93
N PRO A 192 -5.05 24.83 7.12
CA PRO A 192 -5.66 24.50 8.40
C PRO A 192 -6.98 25.27 8.59
N PRO A 193 -7.93 24.76 9.41
CA PRO A 193 -9.03 25.59 9.88
C PRO A 193 -8.45 26.70 10.76
N VAL A 194 -8.37 27.92 10.22
CA VAL A 194 -8.10 29.13 11.00
C VAL A 194 -9.36 29.48 11.79
N ILE A 195 -9.52 28.86 12.95
CA ILE A 195 -10.44 29.26 14.02
C ILE A 195 -9.72 28.94 15.34
N SER A 196 -9.43 29.82 16.29
CA SER A 196 -9.51 31.27 16.39
C SER A 196 -8.63 31.68 17.58
N ARG A 197 -7.52 32.40 17.37
CA ARG A 197 -6.70 32.96 18.47
C ARG A 197 -7.27 34.28 19.04
N ARG A 198 -8.55 34.59 18.78
CA ARG A 198 -9.24 35.76 19.36
C ARG A 198 -10.18 35.44 20.53
N ARG A 199 -10.20 34.19 21.01
CA ARG A 199 -10.86 33.81 22.28
C ARG A 199 -9.86 33.73 23.44
N LEU A 200 -8.86 34.63 23.47
CA LEU A 200 -7.93 34.77 24.60
C LEU A 200 -7.62 36.24 24.99
N GLU A 201 -8.26 37.26 24.39
CA GLU A 201 -7.93 38.67 24.68
C GLU A 201 -9.08 39.58 25.14
N ARG A 202 -10.34 39.11 25.26
CA ARG A 202 -11.42 39.94 25.83
C ARG A 202 -12.41 39.15 26.68
N ALA A 203 -12.02 38.90 27.94
CA ALA A 203 -12.91 39.00 29.09
C ALA A 203 -12.06 38.81 30.36
N PRO A 204 -11.70 39.88 31.09
CA PRO A 204 -10.94 39.78 32.32
C PRO A 204 -11.79 39.21 33.47
N PRO A 205 -11.19 38.50 34.43
CA PRO A 205 -11.85 38.07 35.66
C PRO A 205 -11.88 39.22 36.67
N ALA A 206 -13.04 39.53 37.26
CA ALA A 206 -13.12 40.36 38.45
C ALA A 206 -14.34 39.99 39.29
N ASN A 207 -14.14 39.11 40.27
CA ASN A 207 -14.94 39.07 41.49
C ASN A 207 -14.12 39.77 42.58
N HIS A 208 -14.64 40.87 43.11
CA HIS A 208 -14.39 41.30 44.50
C HIS A 208 -15.61 42.09 45.01
N THR A 209 -16.40 41.38 45.81
CA THR A 209 -16.99 41.79 47.10
C THR A 209 -17.04 43.29 47.46
N SER A 210 -18.24 43.84 47.58
CA SER A 210 -18.63 44.85 48.59
C SER A 210 -20.17 44.90 48.67
N LEU A 211 -20.80 44.35 49.72
CA LEU A 211 -21.13 44.99 51.01
C LEU A 211 -22.48 45.76 51.00
N PHE A 212 -23.45 45.18 51.73
CA PHE A 212 -24.34 45.82 52.72
C PHE A 212 -25.17 47.09 52.40
N ILE A 213 -26.48 47.01 52.73
CA ILE A 213 -27.38 48.04 53.29
C ILE A 213 -27.59 49.30 52.41
N ARG A 214 -28.79 49.63 51.93
CA ARG A 214 -29.97 50.07 52.70
C ARG A 214 -31.18 50.17 51.77
#